data_AF-A0A257ZNS4-F1
#
_entry.id   AF-A0A257ZNS4-F1
#
_cell.length_a   1.000
_cell.length_b   1.000
_cell.length_c   1.000
_cell.angle_alpha   90.00
_cell.angle_beta   90.00
_cell.angle_gamma   90.00
#
_symmetry.space_group_name_H-M   'P 1'
#
loop_
_entity.id
_entity.type
_entity.pdbx_description
1 polymer ?
#
loop_
_entity_poly.entity_id
_entity_poly.type
_entity_poly.pdbx_seq_one_letter_code
_entity_poly.pdbx_strand_id
1 'polypeptide(L)'
;MWVDPNLNDFYSRVSRIEKSHAKGYGFEATGTLGRKAPSKSGSRAIKLVKPVILALVLGVGLKGTIHYYVGPQTYESRVSALAAGTGFDPVGAWLMQADPASLYVSSQLQTLLPR
;
A
#
# COMPACT_ATOMS: atom_id res chain seq x y z
N MET A 1 8.49 27.16 38.69
CA MET A 1 7.23 27.95 38.67
C MET A 1 6.08 26.95 38.59
N TRP A 2 5.37 26.73 39.70
CA TRP A 2 4.26 25.77 39.73
C TRP A 2 3.08 26.42 39.01
N VAL A 3 2.79 25.95 37.80
CA VAL A 3 1.63 26.40 37.03
C VAL A 3 0.39 25.77 37.67
N ASP A 4 -0.60 26.59 37.98
CA ASP A 4 -1.88 26.13 38.52
C ASP A 4 -2.50 25.06 37.60
N PRO A 5 -2.74 23.83 38.10
CA PRO A 5 -3.35 22.75 37.32
C PRO A 5 -4.69 23.16 36.68
N ASN A 6 -5.46 24.02 37.33
CA ASN A 6 -6.73 24.53 36.84
C ASN A 6 -6.55 25.43 35.61
N LEU A 7 -5.49 26.25 35.61
CA LEU A 7 -5.17 27.14 34.49
C LEU A 7 -4.76 26.33 33.25
N ASN A 8 -4.00 25.25 33.44
CA ASN A 8 -3.61 24.37 32.33
C ASN A 8 -4.83 23.62 31.74
N ASP A 9 -5.75 23.12 32.59
CA ASP A 9 -6.98 22.49 32.12
C ASP A 9 -7.84 23.49 31.34
N PHE A 10 -7.99 24.72 31.84
CA PHE A 10 -8.70 25.79 31.15
C PHE A 10 -8.11 26.08 29.76
N TYR A 11 -6.81 26.31 29.63
CA TYR A 11 -6.17 26.54 28.33
C TYR A 11 -6.24 25.32 27.40
N SER A 12 -6.20 24.10 27.94
CA SER A 12 -6.38 22.88 27.14
C SER A 12 -7.79 22.80 26.53
N ARG A 13 -8.81 23.26 27.26
CA ARG A 13 -10.20 23.31 26.78
C ARG A 13 -10.38 24.42 25.74
N VAL A 14 -9.85 25.62 26.01
CA VAL A 14 -9.90 26.76 25.08
C VAL A 14 -9.23 26.39 23.75
N SER A 15 -8.02 25.84 23.80
CA SER A 15 -7.31 25.42 22.57
C SER A 15 -8.06 24.33 21.79
N ARG A 16 -8.80 23.45 22.45
CA ARG A 16 -9.66 22.46 21.80
C ARG A 16 -10.85 23.12 21.08
N ILE A 17 -11.49 24.10 21.73
CA ILE A 17 -12.60 24.87 21.17
C ILE A 17 -12.15 25.68 19.96
N GLU A 18 -11.03 26.40 20.07
CA GLU A 18 -10.43 27.15 18.96
C GLU A 18 -10.07 26.23 17.79
N LYS A 19 -9.49 25.06 18.07
CA LYS A 19 -9.17 24.06 17.05
C LYS A 19 -10.41 23.46 16.40
N SER A 20 -11.52 23.28 17.12
CA SER A 20 -12.79 22.86 16.52
C SER A 20 -13.42 23.96 15.67
N HIS A 21 -13.33 25.20 16.13
CA HIS A 21 -13.84 26.37 15.41
C HIS A 21 -13.07 26.61 14.10
N ALA A 22 -11.73 26.56 14.16
CA ALA A 22 -10.85 26.68 12.99
C ALA A 22 -11.05 25.56 11.95
N LYS A 23 -11.54 24.39 12.37
CA LYS A 23 -11.87 23.26 11.47
C LYS A 23 -13.28 23.36 10.88
N GLY A 24 -14.04 24.40 11.21
CA GLY A 24 -15.38 24.61 10.68
C GLY A 24 -16.45 23.73 11.33
N TYR A 25 -16.21 23.18 12.53
CA TYR A 25 -17.23 22.52 13.35
C TYR A 25 -18.16 23.55 14.03
N GLY A 26 -18.56 24.58 13.28
CA GLY A 26 -19.40 25.66 13.78
C GLY A 26 -20.74 25.12 14.30
N PHE A 27 -21.23 25.74 15.37
CA PHE A 27 -22.49 25.41 16.04
C PHE A 27 -23.63 25.31 15.02
N GLU A 28 -24.13 24.11 14.76
CA GLU A 28 -25.36 23.92 13.97
C GLU A 28 -26.53 24.35 14.86
N ALA A 29 -26.99 25.59 14.69
CA ALA A 29 -28.27 26.00 15.24
C ALA A 29 -29.37 25.19 14.55
N THR A 30 -30.33 24.66 15.33
CA THR A 30 -31.52 23.96 14.83
C THR A 30 -32.22 24.81 13.78
N GLY A 31 -32.29 24.33 12.53
CA GLY A 31 -32.95 25.02 11.40
C GLY A 31 -32.03 25.63 10.34
N THR A 32 -30.70 25.50 10.48
CA THR A 32 -29.76 25.93 9.43
C THR A 32 -29.42 24.80 8.44
N LEU A 33 -29.19 25.14 7.17
CA LEU A 33 -28.74 24.21 6.12
C LEU A 33 -27.32 23.70 6.47
N GLY A 34 -27.26 22.64 7.25
CA GLY A 34 -26.02 22.00 7.69
C GLY A 34 -25.19 21.54 6.50
N ARG A 35 -24.00 22.12 6.33
CA ARG A 35 -23.01 21.59 5.40
C ARG A 35 -22.39 20.37 6.07
N LYS A 36 -22.66 19.17 5.55
CA LYS A 36 -21.94 17.95 5.97
C LYS A 36 -20.45 18.22 5.86
N ALA A 37 -19.78 18.46 6.99
CA ALA A 37 -18.33 18.50 7.02
C ALA A 37 -17.84 17.12 6.58
N PRO A 38 -17.02 16.99 5.52
CA PRO A 38 -16.51 15.69 5.14
C PRO A 38 -15.65 15.19 6.31
N SER A 39 -16.14 14.16 7.01
CA SER A 39 -15.35 13.39 7.96
C SER A 39 -14.21 12.75 7.17
N LYS A 40 -13.06 13.44 7.10
CA LYS A 40 -11.82 12.85 6.59
C LYS A 40 -11.23 11.95 7.68
N SER A 41 -11.97 10.94 8.09
CA SER A 41 -11.48 9.82 8.90
C SER A 41 -11.28 8.59 8.00
N GLY A 42 -10.59 8.76 6.88
CA GLY A 42 -10.04 7.63 6.14
C GLY A 42 -8.64 7.38 6.64
N SER A 43 -8.39 6.23 7.28
CA SER A 43 -7.06 5.85 7.71
C SER A 43 -6.11 5.89 6.50
N ARG A 44 -4.98 6.61 6.63
CA ARG A 44 -4.02 6.78 5.53
C ARG A 44 -3.51 5.42 5.01
N ALA A 45 -3.51 4.40 5.85
CA ALA A 45 -3.14 3.03 5.49
C ALA A 45 -4.05 2.45 4.38
N ILE A 46 -5.37 2.64 4.45
CA ILE A 46 -6.30 2.13 3.42
C ILE A 46 -6.03 2.77 2.05
N LYS A 47 -5.53 4.01 2.03
CA LYS A 47 -5.18 4.71 0.79
C LYS A 47 -3.99 4.08 0.07
N LEU A 48 -3.08 3.41 0.79
CA LEU A 48 -1.90 2.75 0.21
C LEU A 48 -2.18 1.32 -0.25
N VAL A 49 -3.28 0.70 0.17
CA VAL A 49 -3.62 -0.68 -0.23
C VAL A 49 -3.77 -0.79 -1.75
N LYS A 50 -4.47 0.16 -2.39
CA LYS A 50 -4.67 0.16 -3.85
C LYS A 50 -3.36 0.17 -4.66
N PRO A 51 -2.43 1.12 -4.45
CA PRO A 51 -1.17 1.12 -5.21
C PRO A 51 -0.30 -0.11 -4.92
N VAL A 52 -0.31 -0.63 -3.69
CA VAL A 52 0.44 -1.84 -3.33
C VAL A 52 -0.11 -3.07 -4.07
N ILE A 53 -1.43 -3.25 -4.10
CA ILE A 53 -2.07 -4.34 -4.84
C ILE A 53 -1.75 -4.21 -6.34
N LEU A 54 -1.83 -3.00 -6.90
CA LEU A 54 -1.51 -2.77 -8.31
C LEU A 54 -0.06 -3.14 -8.63
N ALA A 55 0.90 -2.72 -7.79
CA ALA A 55 2.31 -3.05 -7.96
C ALA A 55 2.56 -4.58 -7.88
N LEU A 56 1.89 -5.27 -6.95
CA LEU A 56 1.97 -6.74 -6.85
C LEU A 56 1.42 -7.43 -8.09
N VAL A 57 0.26 -7.01 -8.59
CA VAL A 57 -0.34 -7.59 -9.81
C VAL A 57 0.57 -7.40 -11.01
N LEU A 58 1.15 -6.21 -11.19
CA LEU A 58 2.09 -5.93 -12.27
C LEU A 58 3.39 -6.73 -12.12
N GLY A 59 3.91 -6.85 -10.90
CA GLY A 59 5.13 -7.62 -10.61
C GLY A 59 4.96 -9.12 -10.91
N VAL A 60 3.87 -9.71 -10.44
CA VAL A 60 3.53 -11.13 -10.70
C VAL A 60 3.22 -11.34 -12.19
N GLY A 61 2.48 -10.42 -12.81
CA GLY A 61 2.18 -10.48 -14.24
C GLY A 61 3.46 -10.48 -15.08
N LEU A 62 4.37 -9.55 -14.83
CA LEU A 62 5.67 -9.48 -15.50
C LEU A 62 6.47 -10.77 -15.28
N LYS A 63 6.57 -11.25 -14.04
CA LYS A 63 7.30 -12.48 -13.71
C LYS A 63 6.72 -13.71 -14.42
N GLY A 64 5.40 -13.86 -14.44
CA GLY A 64 4.71 -14.92 -15.16
C GLY A 64 4.92 -14.84 -16.68
N THR A 65 4.94 -13.63 -17.26
CA THR A 65 5.28 -13.47 -18.69
C THR A 65 6.72 -13.88 -18.99
N ILE A 66 7.69 -13.48 -18.15
CA ILE A 66 9.09 -13.89 -18.30
C ILE A 66 9.20 -15.41 -18.21
N HIS A 67 8.55 -16.03 -17.23
CA HIS A 67 8.54 -17.49 -17.07
C HIS A 67 7.95 -18.20 -18.30
N TYR A 68 6.86 -17.67 -18.86
CA TYR A 68 6.24 -18.20 -20.06
C TYR A 68 7.15 -18.09 -21.30
N TYR A 69 7.83 -16.95 -21.51
CA TYR A 69 8.71 -16.76 -22.66
C TYR A 69 10.06 -17.49 -22.56
N VAL A 70 10.63 -17.58 -21.35
CA VAL A 70 11.93 -18.21 -21.12
C VAL A 70 11.80 -19.73 -21.02
N GLY A 71 10.64 -20.20 -20.54
CA GLY A 71 10.37 -21.60 -20.26
C GLY A 71 10.92 -22.04 -18.89
N PRO A 72 10.36 -23.12 -18.30
CA PRO A 72 10.62 -23.48 -16.90
C PRO A 72 12.09 -23.79 -16.61
N GLN A 73 12.72 -24.61 -17.45
CA GLN A 73 14.09 -25.10 -17.25
C GLN A 73 15.12 -23.96 -17.34
N THR A 74 15.01 -23.13 -18.37
CA THR A 74 15.90 -21.99 -18.58
C THR A 74 15.71 -20.92 -17.50
N TYR A 75 14.48 -20.73 -17.02
CA TYR A 75 14.19 -19.79 -15.94
C TYR A 75 14.87 -20.21 -14.64
N GLU A 76 14.70 -21.48 -14.25
CA GLU A 76 15.33 -22.04 -13.05
C GLU A 76 16.86 -21.98 -13.11
N SER A 77 17.44 -22.27 -14.28
CA SER A 77 18.89 -22.13 -14.50
C SER A 77 19.38 -20.67 -14.35
N ARG A 78 18.58 -19.68 -14.72
CA ARG A 78 18.95 -18.26 -14.55
C ARG A 78 18.83 -17.83 -13.09
N VAL A 79 17.80 -18.29 -12.39
CA VAL A 79 17.62 -18.02 -10.96
C VAL A 79 18.72 -18.66 -10.14
N SER A 80 19.13 -19.89 -10.46
CA SER A 80 20.25 -20.56 -9.77
C SER A 80 21.59 -19.88 -10.05
N ALA A 81 21.84 -19.44 -11.29
CA ALA A 81 23.02 -18.65 -11.62
C ALA A 81 23.03 -17.30 -10.88
N LEU A 82 21.86 -16.65 -10.74
CA LEU A 82 21.72 -15.41 -9.99
C LEU A 82 21.92 -15.62 -8.49
N ALA A 83 21.50 -16.77 -7.94
CA ALA A 83 21.72 -17.11 -6.53
C ALA A 83 23.20 -17.31 -6.21
N ALA A 84 24.00 -17.77 -7.19
CA ALA A 84 25.44 -17.96 -7.06
C ALA A 84 26.26 -16.67 -7.27
N GLY A 85 25.60 -15.55 -7.59
CA GLY A 85 26.25 -14.24 -7.78
C GLY A 85 26.75 -13.61 -6.48
N THR A 86 27.25 -12.37 -6.58
CA THR A 86 27.81 -11.64 -5.42
C THR A 86 27.08 -10.32 -5.19
N GLY A 87 27.15 -9.79 -3.97
CA GLY A 87 26.46 -8.54 -3.62
C GLY A 87 24.95 -8.71 -3.51
N PHE A 88 24.19 -8.07 -4.40
CA PHE A 88 22.72 -8.05 -4.36
C PHE A 88 22.06 -9.19 -5.16
N ASP A 89 22.84 -9.93 -5.94
CA ASP A 89 22.32 -11.01 -6.80
C ASP A 89 21.52 -12.08 -6.03
N PRO A 90 21.94 -12.56 -4.85
CA PRO A 90 21.17 -13.54 -4.09
C PRO A 90 19.79 -13.04 -3.65
N VAL A 91 19.65 -11.74 -3.39
CA VAL A 91 18.36 -11.12 -3.04
C VAL A 91 17.43 -11.09 -4.26
N GLY A 92 17.98 -10.79 -5.44
CA GLY A 92 17.27 -10.87 -6.70
C GLY A 92 16.83 -12.29 -7.03
N ALA A 93 17.69 -13.28 -6.77
CA ALA A 93 17.38 -14.70 -6.96
C ALA A 93 16.23 -15.17 -6.06
N TRP A 94 16.26 -14.77 -4.79
CA TRP A 94 15.17 -15.05 -3.84
C TRP A 94 13.84 -14.43 -4.31
N LEU A 95 13.86 -13.18 -4.78
CA LEU A 95 12.67 -12.50 -5.32
C LEU A 95 12.14 -13.16 -6.60
N MET A 96 13.04 -13.67 -7.44
CA MET A 96 12.72 -14.30 -8.72
C MET A 96 12.36 -15.79 -8.61
N GLN A 97 12.44 -16.41 -7.43
CA GLN A 97 12.10 -17.82 -7.29
C GLN A 97 10.64 -18.11 -7.72
N ALA A 98 10.41 -19.14 -8.54
CA ALA A 98 9.11 -19.40 -9.13
C ALA A 98 8.03 -19.59 -8.06
N ASP A 99 7.09 -18.64 -7.98
CA ASP A 99 5.97 -18.64 -7.04
C ASP A 99 4.69 -19.18 -7.70
N PRO A 100 3.74 -19.75 -6.93
CA PRO A 100 2.51 -20.32 -7.48
C PRO A 100 1.69 -19.33 -8.31
N ALA A 101 1.74 -18.03 -7.98
CA ALA A 101 1.02 -17.00 -8.72
C ALA A 101 1.65 -16.75 -10.10
N SER A 102 2.98 -16.68 -10.18
CA SER A 102 3.70 -16.60 -11.47
C SER A 102 3.46 -17.84 -12.35
N LEU A 103 3.42 -19.04 -11.77
CA LEU A 103 3.10 -20.27 -12.50
C LEU A 103 1.67 -20.24 -13.05
N TYR A 104 0.70 -19.79 -12.25
CA TYR A 104 -0.68 -19.63 -12.70
C TYR A 104 -0.81 -18.63 -13.86
N VAL A 105 -0.12 -17.48 -13.79
CA VAL A 105 -0.09 -16.53 -14.91
C VAL A 105 0.51 -17.17 -16.16
N SER A 106 1.60 -17.93 -16.02
CA SER A 106 2.24 -18.60 -17.16
C SER A 106 1.34 -19.65 -17.83
N SER A 107 0.54 -20.40 -17.05
CA SER A 107 -0.38 -21.41 -17.58
C SER A 107 -1.59 -20.77 -18.28
N GLN A 108 -2.10 -19.66 -17.75
CA GLN A 108 -3.13 -18.86 -18.42
C GLN A 108 -2.62 -18.31 -19.76
N LEU A 109 -1.39 -17.79 -19.78
CA LEU A 109 -0.75 -17.32 -21.02
C LEU A 109 -0.57 -18.47 -22.03
N GLN A 110 -0.17 -19.66 -21.58
CA GLN A 110 -0.04 -20.82 -22.46
C GLN A 110 -1.39 -21.28 -23.02
N THR A 111 -2.47 -21.14 -22.26
CA THR A 111 -3.83 -21.45 -22.73
C THR A 111 -4.32 -20.45 -23.78
N LEU A 112 -4.04 -19.15 -23.57
CA LEU A 112 -4.49 -18.07 -24.45
C LEU A 112 -3.61 -17.91 -25.70
N LEU A 113 -2.32 -18.20 -25.57
CA LEU A 113 -1.30 -18.12 -26.62
C LEU A 113 -0.55 -19.45 -26.68
N PRO A 114 -1.19 -20.53 -27.18
CA PRO A 114 -0.49 -21.77 -27.41
C PRO A 114 0.57 -21.52 -28.49
N ARG A 115 1.81 -21.86 -28.16
CA ARG A 115 2.97 -21.78 -29.04
C ARG A 115 3.66 -23.12 -29.09
#